data_AF-A0A5E5QMD8-F1
#
_entry.id   AF-A0A5E5QMD8-F1
#
_cell.length_a   1.000
_cell.length_b   1.000
_cell.length_c   1.000
_cell.angle_alpha   90.00
_cell.angle_beta   90.00
_cell.angle_gamma   90.00
#
_symmetry.space_group_name_H-M   'P 1'
#
loop_
_entity.id
_entity.type
_entity.pdbx_description
1 polymer ?
#
loop_
_entity_poly.entity_id
_entity_poly.type
_entity_poly.pdbx_seq_one_letter_code
_entity_poly.pdbx_strand_id
1 'polypeptide(L)'
;MSFSLTNENFQSICADSFEFLVQCSCIEDKYYEEYKNSLGCSLDNIDAYCHKYKIHITDLDQIKVLIFSIPHLIKNIPNFQVKNYLNSIFSLLNESHIYNKKFEITKLSSSIDICCNLIEDDQIVSVYTYIKGFQESMESVVSDKPFLYWHEKKNLEKITHALISVSDKTGIVDFAKKLQEKNIKVLSTGGTAKHLNEHGVEVVDIEQYTNFPEMMNGRIKTINPKVHGGILARREQDFEVMREYNIPPIDLVVVNLYPFQATISRADCTLEQAIENIDIGGPAMLRAAAKNHQDVTVIVDNTDYQAVIDEINTLKGNTTLETRTRLALKAFEHTAQYDGAIANYLGQEEDGFSHTINLQFNKTQSMRYGENPHQSA
;
A
#
# COMPACT_ATOMS: atom_id res chain seq x y z
N MET A 1 -30.63 18.57 -18.85
CA MET A 1 -31.39 17.72 -17.91
C MET A 1 -31.01 18.16 -16.51
N SER A 2 -31.92 18.82 -15.81
CA SER A 2 -31.76 19.25 -14.42
C SER A 2 -31.70 18.01 -13.54
N PHE A 3 -30.50 17.61 -13.14
CA PHE A 3 -30.35 16.69 -12.00
C PHE A 3 -30.67 17.49 -10.74
N SER A 4 -31.91 17.40 -10.26
CA SER A 4 -32.21 17.77 -8.88
C SER A 4 -31.58 16.70 -8.00
N LEU A 5 -30.54 17.06 -7.24
CA LEU A 5 -30.07 16.22 -6.15
C LEU A 5 -31.17 16.12 -5.11
N THR A 6 -31.59 14.90 -4.82
CA THR A 6 -32.50 14.59 -3.73
C THR A 6 -31.77 14.86 -2.41
N ASN A 7 -32.54 15.21 -1.37
CA ASN A 7 -32.07 15.45 0.00
C ASN A 7 -31.14 14.33 0.53
N GLU A 8 -31.35 13.09 0.06
CA GLU A 8 -30.59 11.88 0.43
C GLU A 8 -29.10 11.91 0.06
N ASN A 9 -28.73 12.38 -1.14
CA ASN A 9 -27.31 12.40 -1.55
C ASN A 9 -26.50 13.44 -0.78
N PHE A 10 -27.15 14.54 -0.41
CA PHE A 10 -26.54 15.57 0.43
C PHE A 10 -26.37 15.06 1.87
N GLN A 11 -27.41 14.43 2.43
CA GLN A 11 -27.38 13.80 3.75
C GLN A 11 -26.25 12.75 3.84
N SER A 12 -26.00 11.99 2.76
CA SER A 12 -24.88 11.05 2.69
C SER A 12 -23.53 11.75 2.78
N ILE A 13 -23.28 12.81 2.01
CA ILE A 13 -21.98 13.51 2.01
C ILE A 13 -21.70 14.16 3.38
N CYS A 14 -22.74 14.73 4.00
CA CYS A 14 -22.62 15.27 5.35
C CYS A 14 -22.45 14.19 6.41
N ALA A 15 -23.15 13.05 6.29
CA ALA A 15 -22.95 11.88 7.14
C ALA A 15 -21.54 11.32 7.01
N ASP A 16 -20.99 11.22 5.79
CA ASP A 16 -19.62 10.76 5.54
C ASP A 16 -18.59 11.71 6.17
N SER A 17 -18.84 13.02 6.10
CA SER A 17 -17.99 14.04 6.74
C SER A 17 -18.04 13.97 8.27
N PHE A 18 -19.22 13.72 8.84
CA PHE A 18 -19.41 13.59 10.29
C PHE A 18 -18.89 12.25 10.83
N GLU A 19 -19.09 11.15 10.10
CA GLU A 19 -18.53 9.83 10.40
C GLU A 19 -17.01 9.89 10.41
N PHE A 20 -16.43 10.63 9.48
CA PHE A 20 -15.00 10.88 9.46
C PHE A 20 -14.51 11.66 10.69
N LEU A 21 -15.26 12.68 11.15
CA LEU A 21 -14.94 13.41 12.38
C LEU A 21 -15.01 12.50 13.63
N VAL A 22 -15.94 11.55 13.67
CA VAL A 22 -16.06 10.55 14.73
C VAL A 22 -14.87 9.59 14.72
N GLN A 23 -14.51 9.07 13.55
CA GLN A 23 -13.35 8.20 13.37
C GLN A 23 -12.04 8.90 13.76
N CYS A 24 -11.96 10.22 13.58
CA CYS A 24 -10.87 11.06 14.05
C CYS A 24 -10.97 11.45 15.54
N SER A 25 -11.89 10.88 16.32
CA SER A 25 -12.13 11.19 17.74
C SER A 25 -12.48 12.66 18.03
N CYS A 26 -12.93 13.41 17.01
CA CYS A 26 -13.29 14.83 17.14
C CYS A 26 -14.70 15.02 17.74
N ILE A 27 -15.55 14.01 17.60
CA ILE A 27 -16.93 13.98 18.06
C ILE A 27 -17.17 12.60 18.67
N GLU A 28 -17.73 12.53 19.88
CA GLU A 28 -18.10 11.22 20.48
C GLU A 28 -19.20 10.54 19.64
N ASP A 29 -19.10 9.22 19.44
CA ASP A 29 -20.03 8.39 18.66
C ASP A 29 -21.51 8.70 18.92
N LYS A 30 -21.86 9.01 20.18
CA LYS A 30 -23.23 9.33 20.59
C LYS A 30 -23.80 10.57 19.87
N TYR A 31 -22.97 11.56 19.55
CA TYR A 31 -23.39 12.78 18.85
C TYR A 31 -23.53 12.54 17.34
N TYR A 32 -22.79 11.60 16.77
CA TYR A 32 -22.98 11.18 15.39
C TYR A 32 -24.27 10.41 15.19
N GLU A 33 -24.61 9.50 16.10
CA GLU A 33 -25.90 8.81 16.06
C GLU A 33 -27.07 9.79 16.30
N GLU A 34 -26.92 10.80 17.17
CA GLU A 34 -27.90 11.89 17.27
C GLU A 34 -27.99 12.75 16.00
N TYR A 35 -26.86 13.06 15.35
CA TYR A 35 -26.81 13.81 14.09
C TYR A 35 -27.52 13.05 12.97
N LYS A 36 -27.19 11.76 12.83
CA LYS A 36 -27.78 10.84 11.85
C LYS A 36 -29.29 10.70 12.03
N ASN A 37 -29.75 10.64 13.27
CA ASN A 37 -31.18 10.63 13.61
C ASN A 37 -31.85 12.01 13.41
N SER A 38 -31.08 13.11 13.39
CA SER A 38 -31.56 14.48 13.15
C SER A 38 -31.59 14.91 11.68
N LEU A 39 -31.13 14.06 10.74
CA LEU A 39 -31.11 14.32 9.29
C LEU A 39 -32.50 14.58 8.66
N GLY A 40 -33.58 14.65 9.45
CA GLY A 40 -34.92 15.05 9.04
C GLY A 40 -35.20 16.56 8.90
N CYS A 41 -34.23 17.47 9.12
CA CYS A 41 -34.45 18.92 8.99
C CYS A 41 -33.38 19.61 8.13
N SER A 42 -33.79 20.61 7.34
CA SER A 42 -32.94 21.34 6.39
C SER A 42 -31.73 22.01 7.04
N LEU A 43 -30.54 21.48 6.77
CA LEU A 43 -29.49 22.10 5.94
C LEU A 43 -29.12 23.59 6.04
N ASP A 44 -29.41 24.27 7.15
CA ASP A 44 -28.93 25.65 7.32
C ASP A 44 -27.78 25.80 8.30
N ASN A 45 -27.30 24.74 8.97
CA ASN A 45 -26.46 24.98 10.13
C ASN A 45 -25.62 23.76 10.58
N ILE A 46 -24.52 23.47 9.88
CA ILE A 46 -23.37 22.82 10.55
C ILE A 46 -22.96 23.69 11.74
N ASP A 47 -23.00 25.02 11.56
CA ASP A 47 -22.73 26.00 12.61
C ASP A 47 -23.69 25.88 13.81
N ALA A 48 -25.02 25.94 13.63
CA ALA A 48 -25.93 25.77 14.77
C ALA A 48 -25.90 24.36 15.38
N TYR A 49 -25.52 23.31 14.65
CA TYR A 49 -25.30 21.99 15.23
C TYR A 49 -24.05 22.00 16.13
N CYS A 50 -22.92 22.53 15.64
CA CYS A 50 -21.70 22.69 16.41
C CYS A 50 -21.93 23.59 17.65
N HIS A 51 -22.64 24.70 17.52
CA HIS A 51 -23.04 25.57 18.64
C HIS A 51 -23.90 24.85 19.67
N LYS A 52 -24.93 24.12 19.22
CA LYS A 52 -25.85 23.38 20.10
C LYS A 52 -25.11 22.38 20.98
N TYR A 53 -24.07 21.74 20.45
CA TYR A 53 -23.30 20.71 21.13
C TYR A 53 -21.94 21.19 21.68
N LYS A 54 -21.63 22.49 21.56
CA LYS A 54 -20.35 23.09 21.95
C LYS A 54 -19.15 22.36 21.32
N ILE A 55 -19.27 22.02 20.04
CA ILE A 55 -18.18 21.44 19.25
C ILE A 55 -17.22 22.59 18.96
N HIS A 56 -16.04 22.54 19.57
CA HIS A 56 -14.99 23.54 19.35
C HIS A 56 -13.96 22.98 18.36
N ILE A 57 -13.59 23.77 17.37
CA ILE A 57 -12.41 23.49 16.56
C ILE A 57 -11.17 23.78 17.42
N THR A 58 -10.45 22.73 17.78
CA THR A 58 -9.33 22.77 18.73
C THR A 58 -7.97 22.72 18.05
N ASP A 59 -7.90 22.29 16.78
CA ASP A 59 -6.65 22.17 16.05
C ASP A 59 -6.77 22.51 14.54
N LEU A 60 -5.62 22.66 13.89
CA LEU A 60 -5.50 23.03 12.48
C LEU A 60 -5.86 21.90 11.51
N ASP A 61 -5.88 20.63 11.95
CA ASP A 61 -6.19 19.50 11.08
C ASP A 61 -7.69 19.37 10.85
N GLN A 62 -8.49 19.71 11.86
CA GLN A 62 -9.94 19.86 11.74
C GLN A 62 -10.32 20.93 10.70
N ILE A 63 -9.58 22.04 10.66
CA ILE A 63 -9.74 23.12 9.67
C ILE A 63 -9.44 22.63 8.25
N LYS A 64 -8.38 21.82 8.09
CA LYS A 64 -8.01 21.26 6.78
C LYS A 64 -9.12 20.37 6.22
N VAL A 65 -9.67 19.44 7.00
CA VAL A 65 -10.72 18.52 6.51
C VAL A 65 -11.91 19.28 5.91
N LEU A 66 -12.33 20.36 6.58
CA LEU A 66 -13.42 21.24 6.13
C LEU A 66 -13.05 22.04 4.86
N ILE A 67 -11.79 22.40 4.66
CA ILE A 67 -11.32 23.13 3.47
C ILE A 67 -11.08 22.19 2.28
N PHE A 68 -10.58 20.98 2.53
CA PHE A 68 -10.26 20.00 1.48
C PHE A 68 -11.51 19.28 0.93
N SER A 69 -12.66 19.36 1.62
CA SER A 69 -13.96 18.90 1.10
C SER A 69 -14.58 19.86 0.06
N ILE A 70 -14.17 21.14 0.04
CA ILE A 70 -14.81 22.20 -0.78
C ILE A 70 -14.77 21.90 -2.29
N PRO A 71 -13.66 21.44 -2.92
CA PRO A 71 -13.64 21.13 -4.35
C PRO A 71 -14.63 20.03 -4.75
N HIS A 72 -14.88 19.08 -3.84
CA HIS A 72 -15.84 18.01 -4.03
C HIS A 72 -17.28 18.53 -3.90
N LEU A 73 -17.54 19.46 -2.98
CA LEU A 73 -18.85 20.10 -2.82
C LEU A 73 -19.19 20.97 -4.03
N ILE A 74 -18.27 21.82 -4.51
CA ILE A 74 -18.50 22.68 -5.69
C ILE A 74 -18.90 21.87 -6.93
N LYS A 75 -18.33 20.67 -7.10
CA LYS A 75 -18.61 19.81 -8.26
C LYS A 75 -19.99 19.16 -8.20
N ASN A 76 -20.54 18.99 -7.01
CA ASN A 76 -21.62 18.05 -6.76
C ASN A 76 -22.87 18.66 -6.11
N ILE A 77 -22.89 19.96 -5.75
CA ILE A 77 -24.07 20.62 -5.16
C ILE A 77 -24.27 22.06 -5.67
N PRO A 78 -25.49 22.63 -5.57
CA PRO A 78 -25.77 24.00 -5.99
C PRO A 78 -24.94 25.06 -5.27
N ASN A 79 -24.50 26.06 -6.02
CA ASN A 79 -23.68 27.20 -5.57
C ASN A 79 -24.12 27.85 -4.24
N PHE A 80 -25.42 28.07 -4.06
CA PHE A 80 -25.93 28.67 -2.81
C PHE A 80 -25.71 27.78 -1.57
N GLN A 81 -25.72 26.46 -1.73
CA GLN A 81 -25.48 25.51 -0.63
C GLN A 81 -23.99 25.42 -0.29
N VAL A 82 -23.12 25.48 -1.30
CA VAL A 82 -21.67 25.63 -1.09
C VAL A 82 -21.38 26.91 -0.30
N LYS A 83 -22.05 28.01 -0.63
CA LYS A 83 -21.93 29.28 0.09
C LYS A 83 -22.32 29.16 1.56
N ASN A 84 -23.45 28.51 1.87
CA ASN A 84 -23.88 28.29 3.26
C ASN A 84 -22.90 27.42 4.05
N TYR A 85 -22.33 26.39 3.39
CA TYR A 85 -21.27 25.56 3.97
C TYR A 85 -20.00 26.36 4.27
N LEU A 86 -19.55 27.19 3.32
CA LEU A 86 -18.39 28.07 3.48
C LEU A 86 -18.58 29.08 4.61
N ASN A 87 -19.76 29.70 4.71
CA ASN A 87 -20.12 30.61 5.80
C ASN A 87 -20.12 29.92 7.17
N SER A 88 -20.58 28.66 7.24
CA SER A 88 -20.57 27.87 8.47
C SER A 88 -19.14 27.57 8.92
N ILE A 89 -18.26 27.19 7.99
CA ILE A 89 -16.82 27.00 8.28
C ILE A 89 -16.20 28.31 8.76
N PHE A 90 -16.53 29.41 8.11
CA PHE A 90 -16.01 30.73 8.46
C PHE A 90 -16.38 31.16 9.88
N SER A 91 -17.64 30.93 10.28
CA SER A 91 -18.13 31.17 11.65
C SER A 91 -17.32 30.38 12.68
N LEU A 92 -17.19 29.06 12.48
CA LEU A 92 -16.45 28.16 13.37
C LEU A 92 -14.96 28.53 13.49
N LEU A 93 -14.34 29.01 12.41
CA LEU A 93 -12.95 29.45 12.40
C LEU A 93 -12.73 30.71 13.25
N ASN A 94 -13.65 31.68 13.17
CA ASN A 94 -13.56 32.92 13.93
C ASN A 94 -13.75 32.71 15.44
N GLU A 95 -14.51 31.68 15.82
CA GLU A 95 -14.75 31.32 17.23
C GLU A 95 -13.66 30.43 17.84
N SER A 96 -12.78 29.86 17.02
CA SER A 96 -11.71 28.97 17.48
C SER A 96 -10.63 29.72 18.29
N HIS A 97 -10.25 29.18 19.45
CA HIS A 97 -9.18 29.70 20.30
C HIS A 97 -7.78 29.24 19.84
N ILE A 98 -7.56 29.03 18.54
CA ILE A 98 -6.26 28.65 17.98
C ILE A 98 -5.33 29.88 18.01
N TYR A 99 -4.92 30.23 19.24
CA TYR A 99 -4.08 31.35 19.61
C TYR A 99 -2.62 31.02 19.26
N ASN A 100 -2.19 31.40 18.07
CA ASN A 100 -0.85 31.98 17.82
C ASN A 100 -0.58 32.44 16.38
N LYS A 101 -1.52 32.32 15.43
CA LYS A 101 -1.35 32.84 14.07
C LYS A 101 -2.55 33.66 13.59
N LYS A 102 -2.80 34.78 14.26
CA LYS A 102 -3.88 35.74 13.95
C LYS A 102 -3.85 36.26 12.50
N PHE A 103 -2.69 36.22 11.85
CA PHE A 103 -2.48 36.67 10.46
C PHE A 103 -3.05 35.71 9.40
N GLU A 104 -3.15 34.42 9.70
CA GLU A 104 -3.54 33.39 8.72
C GLU A 104 -5.06 33.16 8.69
N ILE A 105 -5.73 33.25 9.85
CA ILE A 105 -7.20 33.19 9.93
C ILE A 105 -7.84 34.39 9.23
N THR A 106 -7.26 35.60 9.32
CA THR A 106 -7.76 36.78 8.59
C THR A 106 -7.60 36.64 7.08
N LYS A 107 -6.54 35.98 6.58
CA LYS A 107 -6.40 35.68 5.14
C LYS A 107 -7.37 34.60 4.68
N LEU A 108 -7.59 33.57 5.50
CA LEU A 108 -8.57 32.51 5.26
C LEU A 108 -10.00 33.04 5.22
N SER A 109 -10.33 33.92 6.17
CA SER A 109 -11.55 34.71 6.20
C SER A 109 -11.80 35.44 4.89
N SER A 110 -10.85 36.29 4.48
CA SER A 110 -10.98 37.05 3.23
C SER A 110 -11.03 36.15 1.99
N SER A 111 -10.37 35.00 2.04
CA SER A 111 -10.37 34.01 0.96
C SER A 111 -11.72 33.33 0.80
N ILE A 112 -12.35 32.97 1.91
CA ILE A 112 -13.70 32.42 1.94
C ILE A 112 -14.71 33.47 1.45
N ASP A 113 -14.58 34.72 1.90
CA ASP A 113 -15.45 35.83 1.44
C ASP A 113 -15.33 36.04 -0.08
N ILE A 114 -14.12 36.01 -0.63
CA ILE A 114 -13.87 36.10 -2.08
C ILE A 114 -14.51 34.92 -2.81
N CYS A 115 -14.40 33.70 -2.28
CA CYS A 115 -15.06 32.53 -2.86
C CYS A 115 -16.58 32.66 -2.82
N CYS A 116 -17.16 33.13 -1.71
CA CYS A 116 -18.59 33.39 -1.59
C CYS A 116 -19.08 34.42 -2.63
N ASN A 117 -18.33 35.50 -2.85
CA ASN A 117 -18.66 36.51 -3.87
C ASN A 117 -18.52 35.96 -5.30
N LEU A 118 -17.46 35.20 -5.60
CA LEU A 118 -17.26 34.58 -6.91
C LEU A 118 -18.34 33.53 -7.23
N ILE A 119 -18.88 32.87 -6.21
CA ILE A 119 -20.02 31.95 -6.34
C ILE A 119 -21.32 32.71 -6.65
N GLU A 120 -21.52 33.90 -6.08
CA GLU A 120 -22.66 34.79 -6.41
C GLU A 120 -22.58 35.31 -7.85
N ASP A 121 -21.36 35.58 -8.33
CA ASP A 121 -21.09 36.06 -9.69
C ASP A 121 -21.00 34.92 -10.75
N ASP A 122 -21.35 33.69 -10.38
CA ASP A 122 -21.29 32.47 -11.21
C ASP A 122 -19.89 32.17 -11.81
N GLN A 123 -18.82 32.62 -11.15
CA GLN A 123 -17.43 32.47 -11.60
C GLN A 123 -16.74 31.24 -11.01
N ILE A 124 -17.33 30.05 -11.21
CA ILE A 124 -16.89 28.81 -10.57
C ILE A 124 -15.45 28.40 -10.91
N VAL A 125 -14.97 28.68 -12.12
CA VAL A 125 -13.56 28.41 -12.49
C VAL A 125 -12.60 29.23 -11.62
N SER A 126 -12.94 30.50 -11.35
CA SER A 126 -12.16 31.38 -10.49
C SER A 126 -12.18 30.90 -9.04
N VAL A 127 -13.30 30.34 -8.57
CA VAL A 127 -13.43 29.73 -7.24
C VAL A 127 -12.45 28.55 -7.09
N TYR A 128 -12.37 27.67 -8.11
CA TYR A 128 -11.41 26.55 -8.10
C TYR A 128 -9.95 27.02 -8.05
N THR A 129 -9.59 28.03 -8.83
CA THR A 129 -8.24 28.59 -8.84
C THR A 129 -7.88 29.21 -7.48
N TYR A 130 -8.84 29.91 -6.88
CA TYR A 130 -8.65 30.57 -5.60
C TYR A 130 -8.50 29.57 -4.44
N ILE A 131 -9.37 28.56 -4.39
CA ILE A 131 -9.30 27.47 -3.39
C ILE A 131 -7.99 26.70 -3.53
N LYS A 132 -7.54 26.43 -4.75
CA LYS A 132 -6.27 25.73 -4.99
C LYS A 132 -5.06 26.54 -4.48
N GLY A 133 -4.97 27.83 -4.83
CA GLY A 133 -3.89 28.69 -4.33
C GLY A 133 -3.93 28.88 -2.81
N PHE A 134 -5.13 28.80 -2.24
CA PHE A 134 -5.33 28.84 -0.79
C PHE A 134 -4.90 27.53 -0.09
N GLN A 135 -5.24 26.37 -0.66
CA GLN A 135 -4.76 25.05 -0.20
C GLN A 135 -3.23 24.99 -0.21
N GLU A 136 -2.59 25.43 -1.28
CA GLU A 136 -1.13 25.51 -1.41
C GLU A 136 -0.50 26.45 -0.35
N SER A 137 -1.17 27.55 -0.01
CA SER A 137 -0.72 28.48 1.04
C SER A 137 -0.86 27.86 2.45
N MET A 138 -1.95 27.16 2.74
CA MET A 138 -2.16 26.44 4.00
C MET A 138 -1.19 25.27 4.17
N GLU A 139 -0.85 24.57 3.08
CA GLU A 139 0.16 23.50 3.08
C GLU A 139 1.55 24.01 3.51
N SER A 140 1.92 25.23 3.10
CA SER A 140 3.21 25.83 3.46
C SER A 140 3.33 26.23 4.94
N VAL A 141 2.20 26.35 5.63
CA VAL A 141 2.07 26.92 6.97
C VAL A 141 2.00 25.85 8.08
N VAL A 142 1.59 24.62 7.74
CA VAL A 142 1.25 23.52 8.68
C VAL A 142 2.06 22.23 8.43
N SER A 143 3.31 22.30 7.97
CA SER A 143 4.23 21.16 8.13
C SER A 143 4.47 20.98 9.65
N ASP A 144 3.90 20.00 10.34
CA ASP A 144 4.17 18.56 10.19
C ASP A 144 2.91 17.66 10.10
N LYS A 145 2.19 17.63 8.97
CA LYS A 145 1.85 16.41 8.19
C LYS A 145 0.71 16.66 7.19
N PRO A 146 0.78 16.17 5.92
CA PRO A 146 -0.16 16.53 4.86
C PRO A 146 -1.20 15.46 4.47
N PHE A 147 -2.25 15.90 3.76
CA PHE A 147 -3.33 15.15 3.08
C PHE A 147 -2.86 13.97 2.20
N LEU A 148 -1.59 13.97 1.75
CA LEU A 148 -0.94 12.81 1.13
C LEU A 148 -1.08 11.53 1.98
N TYR A 149 -1.14 11.68 3.31
CA TYR A 149 -1.25 10.61 4.29
C TYR A 149 -2.44 9.66 4.08
N TRP A 150 -3.63 10.16 3.73
CA TRP A 150 -4.81 9.31 3.54
C TRP A 150 -4.84 8.60 2.18
N HIS A 151 -4.41 9.28 1.11
CA HIS A 151 -4.33 8.66 -0.22
C HIS A 151 -3.20 7.64 -0.31
N GLU A 152 -2.05 7.89 0.32
CA GLU A 152 -0.96 6.92 0.40
C GLU A 152 -1.35 5.70 1.25
N LYS A 153 -2.00 5.90 2.41
CA LYS A 153 -2.46 4.78 3.26
C LYS A 153 -3.50 3.91 2.57
N LYS A 154 -4.46 4.50 1.83
CA LYS A 154 -5.42 3.75 1.01
C LYS A 154 -4.75 3.02 -0.17
N ASN A 155 -3.63 3.54 -0.69
CA ASN A 155 -2.84 2.83 -1.68
C ASN A 155 -2.07 1.63 -1.09
N LEU A 156 -1.91 1.51 0.23
CA LEU A 156 -1.34 0.32 0.88
C LEU A 156 -2.32 -0.87 0.89
N GLU A 157 -3.60 -0.65 0.60
CA GLU A 157 -4.61 -1.72 0.50
C GLU A 157 -4.58 -2.46 -0.85
N LYS A 158 -3.69 -2.08 -1.77
CA LYS A 158 -3.55 -2.70 -3.10
C LYS A 158 -2.08 -2.92 -3.41
N ILE A 159 -1.81 -3.91 -4.24
CA ILE A 159 -0.47 -4.17 -4.76
C ILE A 159 -0.12 -3.02 -5.72
N THR A 160 1.00 -2.35 -5.48
CA THR A 160 1.49 -1.23 -6.30
C THR A 160 2.87 -1.50 -6.88
N HIS A 161 3.70 -2.28 -6.20
CA HIS A 161 5.03 -2.65 -6.65
C HIS A 161 5.25 -4.16 -6.54
N ALA A 162 5.74 -4.75 -7.62
CA ALA A 162 6.11 -6.16 -7.71
C ALA A 162 7.61 -6.29 -7.95
N LEU A 163 8.34 -6.88 -7.00
CA LEU A 163 9.75 -7.24 -7.16
C LEU A 163 9.86 -8.62 -7.79
N ILE A 164 10.41 -8.69 -9.00
CA ILE A 164 10.56 -9.94 -9.75
C ILE A 164 12.05 -10.25 -9.95
N SER A 165 12.50 -11.38 -9.42
CA SER A 165 13.85 -11.90 -9.61
C SER A 165 13.82 -13.42 -9.70
N VAL A 166 13.67 -13.94 -10.92
CA VAL A 166 13.51 -15.37 -11.19
C VAL A 166 14.70 -15.92 -11.96
N SER A 167 15.13 -17.14 -11.67
CA SER A 167 16.03 -17.93 -12.52
C SER A 167 15.27 -18.62 -13.66
N ASP A 168 14.17 -19.32 -13.34
CA ASP A 168 13.25 -19.88 -14.34
C ASP A 168 12.30 -18.80 -14.87
N LYS A 169 12.33 -18.57 -16.19
CA LYS A 169 11.52 -17.54 -16.88
C LYS A 169 10.15 -18.05 -17.34
N THR A 170 9.80 -19.30 -17.06
CA THR A 170 8.54 -19.89 -17.50
C THR A 170 7.35 -19.05 -17.05
N GLY A 171 6.56 -18.55 -18.00
CA GLY A 171 5.34 -17.75 -17.75
C GLY A 171 5.55 -16.33 -17.20
N ILE A 172 6.79 -15.89 -16.94
CA ILE A 172 7.02 -14.62 -16.22
C ILE A 172 6.64 -13.39 -17.03
N VAL A 173 6.82 -13.43 -18.35
CA VAL A 173 6.47 -12.32 -19.25
C VAL A 173 4.96 -12.06 -19.22
N ASP A 174 4.15 -13.11 -19.38
CA ASP A 174 2.69 -12.98 -19.37
C ASP A 174 2.18 -12.53 -18.01
N PHE A 175 2.77 -13.07 -16.93
CA PHE A 175 2.46 -12.64 -15.57
C PHE A 175 2.77 -11.15 -15.36
N ALA A 176 3.96 -10.69 -15.76
CA ALA A 176 4.36 -9.30 -15.59
C ALA A 176 3.51 -8.33 -16.44
N LYS A 177 3.11 -8.72 -17.66
CA LYS A 177 2.17 -7.92 -18.47
C LYS A 177 0.83 -7.74 -17.78
N LYS A 178 0.25 -8.80 -17.21
CA LYS A 178 -1.01 -8.71 -16.45
C LYS A 178 -0.88 -7.81 -15.22
N LEU A 179 0.28 -7.78 -14.56
CA LEU A 179 0.55 -6.83 -13.48
C LEU A 179 0.55 -5.38 -13.99
N GLN A 180 1.20 -5.10 -15.13
CA GLN A 180 1.24 -3.76 -15.72
C GLN A 180 -0.14 -3.26 -16.17
N GLU A 181 -0.99 -4.14 -16.69
CA GLU A 181 -2.40 -3.82 -17.00
C GLU A 181 -3.17 -3.31 -15.77
N LYS A 182 -2.70 -3.64 -14.56
CA LYS A 182 -3.23 -3.14 -13.28
C LYS A 182 -2.48 -1.94 -12.71
N ASN A 183 -1.58 -1.35 -13.49
CA ASN A 183 -0.70 -0.26 -13.08
C ASN A 183 0.24 -0.64 -11.92
N ILE A 184 0.58 -1.92 -11.80
CA ILE A 184 1.57 -2.40 -10.82
C ILE A 184 2.95 -2.21 -11.43
N LYS A 185 3.81 -1.48 -10.72
CA LYS A 185 5.19 -1.22 -11.14
C LYS A 185 6.03 -2.48 -10.95
N VAL A 186 6.70 -2.92 -12.01
CA VAL A 186 7.60 -4.07 -11.96
C VAL A 186 9.01 -3.59 -11.63
N LEU A 187 9.54 -4.03 -10.50
CA LEU A 187 10.93 -3.85 -10.09
C LEU A 187 11.71 -5.12 -10.45
N SER A 188 12.86 -5.01 -11.10
CA SER A 188 13.70 -6.18 -11.40
C SER A 188 15.17 -5.79 -11.60
N THR A 189 16.04 -6.79 -11.74
CA THR A 189 17.48 -6.58 -11.98
C THR A 189 18.06 -7.71 -12.84
N GLY A 190 19.24 -7.48 -13.40
CA GLY A 190 20.04 -8.46 -14.13
C GLY A 190 19.31 -9.15 -15.27
N GLY A 191 19.48 -10.46 -15.39
CA GLY A 191 18.89 -11.26 -16.49
C GLY A 191 17.36 -11.27 -16.50
N THR A 192 16.70 -11.04 -15.37
CA THR A 192 15.23 -10.94 -15.32
C THR A 192 14.75 -9.63 -15.93
N ALA A 193 15.34 -8.50 -15.53
CA ALA A 193 15.02 -7.20 -16.09
C ALA A 193 15.24 -7.17 -17.61
N LYS A 194 16.37 -7.70 -18.08
CA LYS A 194 16.68 -7.81 -19.50
C LYS A 194 15.61 -8.63 -20.25
N HIS A 195 15.28 -9.82 -19.76
CA HIS A 195 14.30 -10.69 -20.39
C HIS A 195 12.91 -10.04 -20.47
N LEU A 196 12.47 -9.35 -19.42
CA LEU A 196 11.21 -8.63 -19.38
C LEU A 196 11.17 -7.46 -20.37
N ASN A 197 12.22 -6.62 -20.37
CA ASN A 197 12.35 -5.48 -21.29
C ASN A 197 12.35 -5.92 -22.76
N GLU A 198 13.06 -7.01 -23.10
CA GLU A 198 13.07 -7.59 -24.45
C GLU A 198 11.68 -8.01 -24.96
N HIS A 199 10.75 -8.31 -24.05
CA HIS A 199 9.38 -8.72 -24.37
C HIS A 199 8.34 -7.60 -24.17
N GLY A 200 8.80 -6.35 -24.04
CA GLY A 200 7.96 -5.16 -23.95
C GLY A 200 7.34 -4.90 -22.58
N VAL A 201 7.87 -5.50 -21.51
CA VAL A 201 7.47 -5.20 -20.14
C VAL A 201 8.38 -4.09 -19.61
N GLU A 202 7.82 -2.91 -19.35
CA GLU A 202 8.55 -1.82 -18.66
C GLU A 202 9.00 -2.22 -17.24
N VAL A 203 10.31 -2.22 -17.02
CA VAL A 203 10.92 -2.55 -15.73
C VAL A 203 11.58 -1.32 -15.13
N VAL A 204 11.33 -1.08 -13.85
CA VAL A 204 12.14 -0.17 -13.03
C VAL A 204 13.33 -0.98 -12.49
N ASP A 205 14.55 -0.53 -12.79
CA ASP A 205 15.75 -1.20 -12.31
C ASP A 205 15.86 -1.08 -10.78
N ILE A 206 16.30 -2.14 -10.10
CA ILE A 206 16.61 -2.11 -8.68
C ILE A 206 17.68 -1.06 -8.35
N GLU A 207 18.63 -0.81 -9.25
CA GLU A 207 19.62 0.25 -9.03
C GLU A 207 18.95 1.63 -8.97
N GLN A 208 17.97 1.90 -9.84
CA GLN A 208 17.18 3.13 -9.83
C GLN A 208 16.28 3.20 -8.59
N TYR A 209 15.71 2.07 -8.17
CA TYR A 209 14.89 2.00 -6.97
C TYR A 209 15.71 2.28 -5.71
N THR A 210 16.91 1.70 -5.61
CA THR A 210 17.76 1.77 -4.42
C THR A 210 18.71 2.98 -4.39
N ASN A 211 18.97 3.60 -5.53
CA ASN A 211 20.09 4.52 -5.74
C ASN A 211 21.45 3.90 -5.36
N PHE A 212 21.60 2.58 -5.56
CA PHE A 212 22.81 1.84 -5.23
C PHE A 212 23.17 0.88 -6.38
N PRO A 213 24.41 0.92 -6.90
CA PRO A 213 24.80 0.09 -8.03
C PRO A 213 25.00 -1.38 -7.63
N GLU A 214 24.91 -2.27 -8.61
CA GLU A 214 25.36 -3.66 -8.48
C GLU A 214 26.86 -3.72 -8.14
N MET A 215 27.23 -4.57 -7.19
CA MET A 215 28.61 -4.75 -6.73
C MET A 215 29.02 -6.22 -6.63
N MET A 216 30.34 -6.46 -6.61
CA MET A 216 30.94 -7.79 -6.37
C MET A 216 30.48 -8.86 -7.38
N ASN A 217 30.54 -8.54 -8.67
CA ASN A 217 30.06 -9.40 -9.77
C ASN A 217 28.62 -9.89 -9.56
N GLY A 218 27.78 -9.03 -8.98
CA GLY A 218 26.38 -9.31 -8.78
C GLY A 218 26.00 -10.09 -7.53
N ARG A 219 26.95 -10.32 -6.62
CA ARG A 219 26.67 -10.87 -5.29
C ARG A 219 25.89 -9.90 -4.41
N ILE A 220 26.05 -8.59 -4.65
CA ILE A 220 25.33 -7.54 -3.92
C ILE A 220 24.50 -6.75 -4.93
N LYS A 221 23.20 -7.07 -5.00
CA LYS A 221 22.18 -6.35 -5.80
C LYS A 221 21.00 -5.93 -4.94
N THR A 222 20.35 -6.91 -4.32
CA THR A 222 19.07 -6.73 -3.61
C THR A 222 19.20 -6.68 -2.09
N ILE A 223 20.40 -6.93 -1.55
CA ILE A 223 20.71 -6.80 -0.12
C ILE A 223 20.87 -5.30 0.20
N ASN A 224 19.75 -4.60 0.21
CA ASN A 224 19.68 -3.16 0.40
C ASN A 224 18.55 -2.82 1.40
N PRO A 225 18.78 -1.91 2.37
CA PRO A 225 17.76 -1.49 3.33
C PRO A 225 16.48 -0.96 2.69
N LYS A 226 16.55 -0.36 1.50
CA LYS A 226 15.36 0.15 0.79
C LYS A 226 14.53 -0.97 0.16
N VAL A 227 15.16 -2.05 -0.29
CA VAL A 227 14.45 -3.26 -0.75
C VAL A 227 13.82 -3.97 0.45
N HIS A 228 14.62 -4.30 1.45
CA HIS A 228 14.12 -5.03 2.61
C HIS A 228 13.17 -4.21 3.47
N GLY A 229 13.34 -2.90 3.57
CA GLY A 229 12.41 -1.99 4.21
C GLY A 229 11.07 -1.92 3.47
N GLY A 230 11.10 -1.89 2.13
CA GLY A 230 9.89 -1.97 1.31
C GLY A 230 9.10 -3.27 1.51
N ILE A 231 9.80 -4.38 1.77
CA ILE A 231 9.20 -5.70 2.02
C ILE A 231 8.76 -5.88 3.49
N LEU A 232 9.59 -5.51 4.46
CA LEU A 232 9.41 -5.85 5.88
C LEU A 232 8.59 -4.84 6.69
N ALA A 233 8.44 -3.63 6.19
CA ALA A 233 7.69 -2.61 6.92
C ALA A 233 6.23 -3.02 7.08
N ARG A 234 5.75 -2.99 8.33
CA ARG A 234 4.36 -3.24 8.68
C ARG A 234 3.57 -2.00 8.28
N ARG A 235 2.67 -2.13 7.31
CA ARG A 235 2.05 -0.98 6.64
C ARG A 235 1.30 -0.05 7.59
N GLU A 236 0.75 -0.57 8.68
CA GLU A 236 0.05 0.25 9.67
C GLU A 236 0.97 0.96 10.66
N GLN A 237 2.15 0.40 10.95
CA GLN A 237 2.99 0.84 12.07
C GLN A 237 4.24 1.60 11.61
N ASP A 238 4.83 1.17 10.50
CA ASP A 238 6.15 1.62 10.06
C ASP A 238 6.08 2.62 8.90
N PHE A 239 4.87 2.94 8.42
CA PHE A 239 4.66 3.78 7.23
C PHE A 239 5.30 5.17 7.32
N GLU A 240 5.25 5.81 8.50
CA GLU A 240 5.89 7.12 8.69
C GLU A 240 7.41 7.04 8.55
N VAL A 241 8.01 5.96 9.04
CA VAL A 241 9.45 5.68 8.87
C VAL A 241 9.75 5.39 7.40
N MET A 242 8.92 4.59 6.72
CA MET A 242 9.08 4.35 5.28
C MET A 242 9.09 5.66 4.49
N ARG A 243 8.18 6.59 4.79
CA ARG A 243 8.12 7.90 4.14
C ARG A 243 9.34 8.74 4.44
N GLU A 244 9.74 8.88 5.71
CA GLU A 244 10.92 9.65 6.14
C GLU A 244 12.17 9.25 5.35
N TYR A 245 12.38 7.95 5.17
CA TYR A 245 13.53 7.41 4.45
C TYR A 245 13.28 7.17 2.96
N ASN A 246 12.16 7.67 2.41
CA ASN A 246 11.76 7.51 1.01
C ASN A 246 11.85 6.05 0.55
N ILE A 247 11.26 5.13 1.30
CA ILE A 247 11.20 3.69 1.06
C ILE A 247 9.81 3.38 0.50
N PRO A 248 9.64 3.19 -0.82
CA PRO A 248 8.38 2.76 -1.37
C PRO A 248 8.03 1.34 -0.87
N PRO A 249 6.73 0.99 -0.79
CA PRO A 249 6.32 -0.36 -0.48
C PRO A 249 6.67 -1.33 -1.61
N ILE A 250 7.02 -2.57 -1.25
CA ILE A 250 7.07 -3.73 -2.14
C ILE A 250 6.01 -4.71 -1.67
N ASP A 251 4.97 -4.92 -2.48
CA ASP A 251 3.74 -5.60 -2.07
C ASP A 251 3.64 -7.03 -2.62
N LEU A 252 4.36 -7.29 -3.71
CA LEU A 252 4.47 -8.59 -4.34
C LEU A 252 5.95 -8.92 -4.56
N VAL A 253 6.40 -10.08 -4.12
CA VAL A 253 7.76 -10.58 -4.31
C VAL A 253 7.70 -11.91 -5.06
N VAL A 254 8.26 -11.95 -6.26
CA VAL A 254 8.31 -13.14 -7.11
C VAL A 254 9.75 -13.55 -7.30
N VAL A 255 10.16 -14.62 -6.63
CA VAL A 255 11.54 -15.11 -6.65
C VAL A 255 11.53 -16.63 -6.71
N ASN A 256 12.15 -17.18 -7.76
CA ASN A 256 12.55 -18.58 -7.77
C ASN A 256 14.08 -18.64 -7.76
N LEU A 257 14.61 -19.49 -6.89
CA LEU A 257 16.04 -19.58 -6.62
C LEU A 257 16.77 -20.21 -7.80
N TYR A 258 18.08 -19.97 -7.89
CA TYR A 258 18.92 -20.76 -8.79
C TYR A 258 18.73 -22.25 -8.50
N PRO A 259 18.68 -23.10 -9.54
CA PRO A 259 18.42 -24.53 -9.35
C PRO A 259 19.68 -25.23 -8.82
N PHE A 260 20.10 -24.89 -7.60
CA PHE A 260 21.32 -25.40 -6.95
C PHE A 260 21.37 -26.92 -7.00
N GLN A 261 20.25 -27.59 -6.67
CA GLN A 261 20.11 -29.04 -6.78
C GLN A 261 20.37 -29.57 -8.19
N ALA A 262 19.89 -28.88 -9.22
CA ALA A 262 20.18 -29.26 -10.60
C ALA A 262 21.65 -29.05 -10.95
N THR A 263 22.25 -27.94 -10.49
CA THR A 263 23.68 -27.64 -10.70
C THR A 263 24.58 -28.71 -10.12
N ILE A 264 24.37 -29.10 -8.85
CA ILE A 264 25.19 -30.11 -8.16
C ILE A 264 24.92 -31.54 -8.65
N SER A 265 23.79 -31.77 -9.33
CA SER A 265 23.49 -33.07 -9.94
C SER A 265 24.25 -33.30 -11.25
N ARG A 266 24.89 -32.27 -11.82
CA ARG A 266 25.71 -32.42 -13.03
C ARG A 266 27.04 -33.07 -12.69
N ALA A 267 27.44 -34.07 -13.47
CA ALA A 267 28.68 -34.82 -13.25
C ALA A 267 29.96 -33.97 -13.35
N ASP A 268 29.90 -32.83 -14.05
CA ASP A 268 30.99 -31.89 -14.24
C ASP A 268 30.99 -30.72 -13.23
N CYS A 269 30.09 -30.73 -12.25
CA CYS A 269 29.99 -29.67 -11.25
C CYS A 269 31.19 -29.70 -10.29
N THR A 270 31.99 -28.63 -10.31
CA THR A 270 33.05 -28.44 -9.30
C THR A 270 32.51 -27.79 -8.03
N LEU A 271 33.23 -27.93 -6.92
CA LEU A 271 32.89 -27.25 -5.66
C LEU A 271 32.80 -25.72 -5.86
N GLU A 272 33.72 -25.14 -6.64
CA GLU A 272 33.71 -23.70 -6.94
C GLU A 272 32.44 -23.30 -7.69
N GLN A 273 32.03 -24.10 -8.69
CA GLN A 273 30.78 -23.86 -9.41
C GLN A 273 29.57 -23.98 -8.48
N ALA A 274 29.55 -24.95 -7.57
CA ALA A 274 28.48 -25.06 -6.59
C ALA A 274 28.42 -23.82 -5.68
N ILE A 275 29.56 -23.37 -5.14
CA ILE A 275 29.66 -22.20 -4.26
C ILE A 275 29.18 -20.92 -4.97
N GLU A 276 29.55 -20.70 -6.23
CA GLU A 276 29.08 -19.54 -7.00
C GLU A 276 27.57 -19.56 -7.28
N ASN A 277 26.94 -20.75 -7.28
CA ASN A 277 25.50 -20.89 -7.48
C ASN A 277 24.69 -20.79 -6.17
N ILE A 278 25.33 -20.54 -5.03
CA ILE A 278 24.62 -20.27 -3.77
C ILE A 278 24.07 -18.84 -3.79
N ASP A 279 22.76 -18.73 -4.04
CA ASP A 279 22.02 -17.48 -3.91
C ASP A 279 21.91 -17.01 -2.45
N ILE A 280 22.22 -15.73 -2.23
CA ILE A 280 22.10 -15.04 -0.94
C ILE A 280 20.88 -14.10 -0.94
N GLY A 281 20.71 -13.34 -2.02
CA GLY A 281 19.67 -12.33 -2.14
C GLY A 281 18.28 -12.95 -2.27
N GLY A 282 18.16 -14.04 -3.04
CA GLY A 282 16.91 -14.78 -3.23
C GLY A 282 16.29 -15.25 -1.91
N PRO A 283 16.99 -16.07 -1.11
CA PRO A 283 16.47 -16.53 0.18
C PRO A 283 16.19 -15.39 1.15
N ALA A 284 17.01 -14.32 1.15
CA ALA A 284 16.78 -13.16 2.00
C ALA A 284 15.45 -12.45 1.65
N MET A 285 15.17 -12.22 0.36
CA MET A 285 13.92 -11.61 -0.09
C MET A 285 12.71 -12.50 0.19
N LEU A 286 12.82 -13.82 -0.08
CA LEU A 286 11.75 -14.78 0.18
C LEU A 286 11.37 -14.84 1.65
N ARG A 287 12.36 -14.96 2.54
CA ARG A 287 12.13 -14.99 3.99
C ARG A 287 11.57 -13.68 4.50
N ALA A 288 12.02 -12.54 3.96
CA ALA A 288 11.49 -11.23 4.31
C ALA A 288 10.00 -11.09 3.93
N ALA A 289 9.64 -11.48 2.71
CA ALA A 289 8.27 -11.41 2.21
C ALA A 289 7.35 -12.38 2.94
N ALA A 290 7.80 -13.62 3.14
CA ALA A 290 7.04 -14.64 3.89
C ALA A 290 6.84 -14.24 5.36
N LYS A 291 7.84 -13.65 6.01
CA LYS A 291 7.70 -13.09 7.36
C LYS A 291 6.62 -12.02 7.41
N ASN A 292 6.55 -11.15 6.40
CA ASN A 292 5.59 -10.05 6.34
C ASN A 292 4.34 -10.37 5.48
N HIS A 293 3.89 -11.63 5.49
CA HIS A 293 2.74 -12.08 4.71
C HIS A 293 1.41 -11.41 5.10
N GLN A 294 1.37 -10.68 6.21
CA GLN A 294 0.25 -9.80 6.55
C GLN A 294 0.01 -8.78 5.43
N ASP A 295 1.09 -8.24 4.87
CA ASP A 295 1.07 -7.13 3.91
C ASP A 295 1.65 -7.50 2.53
N VAL A 296 2.48 -8.55 2.44
CA VAL A 296 3.23 -8.89 1.22
C VAL A 296 2.85 -10.25 0.67
N THR A 297 2.57 -10.31 -0.62
CA THR A 297 2.39 -11.58 -1.35
C THR A 297 3.74 -12.08 -1.84
N VAL A 298 4.10 -13.33 -1.52
CA VAL A 298 5.33 -13.97 -2.01
C VAL A 298 4.99 -15.07 -2.99
N ILE A 299 5.76 -15.24 -4.07
CA ILE A 299 5.59 -16.35 -5.02
C ILE A 299 6.96 -16.97 -5.30
N VAL A 300 7.05 -18.29 -5.09
CA VAL A 300 8.26 -19.08 -5.38
C VAL A 300 8.15 -19.96 -6.61
N ASP A 301 6.94 -20.11 -7.16
CA ASP A 301 6.62 -21.11 -8.18
C ASP A 301 5.69 -20.51 -9.23
N ASN A 302 5.96 -20.80 -10.49
CA ASN A 302 5.18 -20.29 -11.62
C ASN A 302 3.73 -20.82 -11.63
N THR A 303 3.45 -21.96 -10.97
CA THR A 303 2.10 -22.51 -10.89
C THR A 303 1.12 -21.61 -10.13
N ASP A 304 1.62 -20.74 -9.25
CA ASP A 304 0.80 -19.84 -8.44
C ASP A 304 0.45 -18.52 -9.16
N TYR A 305 1.09 -18.22 -10.30
CA TYR A 305 0.91 -16.95 -11.03
C TYR A 305 -0.55 -16.66 -11.38
N GLN A 306 -1.25 -17.65 -11.92
CA GLN A 306 -2.62 -17.47 -12.38
C GLN A 306 -3.58 -17.18 -11.22
N ALA A 307 -3.47 -17.96 -10.13
CA ALA A 307 -4.30 -17.76 -8.94
C ALA A 307 -4.11 -16.37 -8.31
N VAL A 308 -2.86 -15.88 -8.23
CA VAL A 308 -2.59 -14.53 -7.71
C VAL A 308 -3.15 -13.44 -8.61
N ILE A 309 -3.04 -13.58 -9.93
CA ILE A 309 -3.65 -12.62 -10.86
C ILE A 309 -5.18 -12.62 -10.74
N ASP A 310 -5.79 -13.78 -10.58
CA ASP A 310 -7.24 -13.90 -10.45
C ASP A 310 -7.75 -13.22 -9.16
N GLU A 311 -7.01 -13.36 -8.04
CA GLU A 311 -7.30 -12.58 -6.84
C GLU A 311 -7.12 -11.07 -7.06
N ILE A 312 -6.00 -10.62 -7.63
CA ILE A 312 -5.77 -9.20 -7.92
C ILE A 312 -6.91 -8.62 -8.78
N ASN A 313 -7.38 -9.38 -9.77
CA ASN A 313 -8.49 -8.99 -10.64
C ASN A 313 -9.82 -8.85 -9.90
N THR A 314 -10.11 -9.74 -8.95
CA THR A 314 -11.41 -9.84 -8.29
C THR A 314 -11.48 -9.04 -6.98
N LEU A 315 -10.34 -8.81 -6.33
CA LEU A 315 -10.23 -8.24 -4.99
C LEU A 315 -9.58 -6.84 -5.02
N LYS A 316 -10.06 -5.98 -5.92
CA LYS A 316 -9.67 -4.55 -6.01
C LYS A 316 -8.14 -4.32 -6.05
N GLY A 317 -7.38 -5.24 -6.67
CA GLY A 317 -5.93 -5.11 -6.81
C GLY A 317 -5.10 -5.71 -5.67
N ASN A 318 -5.66 -6.59 -4.83
CA ASN A 318 -4.94 -7.24 -3.74
C ASN A 318 -5.20 -8.75 -3.68
N THR A 319 -4.55 -9.44 -2.75
CA THR A 319 -4.74 -10.86 -2.42
C THR A 319 -5.42 -11.02 -1.05
N THR A 320 -5.90 -12.22 -0.75
CA THR A 320 -6.41 -12.56 0.57
C THR A 320 -5.29 -12.89 1.56
N LEU A 321 -5.54 -12.69 2.87
CA LEU A 321 -4.61 -13.15 3.91
C LEU A 321 -4.41 -14.66 3.88
N GLU A 322 -5.43 -15.43 3.51
CA GLU A 322 -5.35 -16.89 3.36
C GLU A 322 -4.34 -17.27 2.26
N THR A 323 -4.44 -16.66 1.08
CA THR A 323 -3.48 -16.86 -0.01
C THR A 323 -2.08 -16.45 0.39
N ARG A 324 -1.90 -15.29 1.04
CA ARG A 324 -0.57 -14.86 1.51
C ARG A 324 0.01 -15.81 2.55
N THR A 325 -0.79 -16.29 3.49
CA THR A 325 -0.36 -17.29 4.50
C THR A 325 0.09 -18.59 3.84
N ARG A 326 -0.71 -19.13 2.90
CA ARG A 326 -0.37 -20.34 2.15
C ARG A 326 0.94 -20.18 1.38
N LEU A 327 1.10 -19.06 0.68
CA LEU A 327 2.29 -18.77 -0.11
C LEU A 327 3.53 -18.53 0.76
N ALA A 328 3.37 -17.91 1.93
CA ALA A 328 4.44 -17.73 2.89
C ALA A 328 4.95 -19.06 3.45
N LEU A 329 4.04 -19.99 3.76
CA LEU A 329 4.40 -21.37 4.12
C LEU A 329 5.23 -22.02 3.00
N LYS A 330 4.72 -21.98 1.76
CA LYS A 330 5.43 -22.51 0.58
C LYS A 330 6.81 -21.90 0.40
N ALA A 331 6.97 -20.59 0.66
CA ALA A 331 8.25 -19.91 0.58
C ALA A 331 9.23 -20.38 1.66
N PHE A 332 8.78 -20.56 2.91
CA PHE A 332 9.63 -21.11 3.97
C PHE A 332 10.03 -22.57 3.68
N GLU A 333 9.09 -23.40 3.22
CA GLU A 333 9.37 -24.77 2.79
C GLU A 333 10.42 -24.81 1.67
N HIS A 334 10.29 -23.93 0.66
CA HIS A 334 11.26 -23.82 -0.43
C HIS A 334 12.65 -23.42 0.07
N THR A 335 12.75 -22.42 0.96
CA THR A 335 14.05 -22.02 1.53
C THR A 335 14.66 -23.08 2.44
N ALA A 336 13.84 -23.83 3.20
CA ALA A 336 14.33 -24.95 4.00
C ALA A 336 14.90 -26.08 3.12
N GLN A 337 14.24 -26.38 2.00
CA GLN A 337 14.75 -27.33 1.01
C GLN A 337 16.11 -26.90 0.45
N TYR A 338 16.20 -25.62 0.10
CA TYR A 338 17.37 -25.03 -0.52
C TYR A 338 18.59 -25.07 0.41
N ASP A 339 18.44 -24.60 1.65
CA ASP A 339 19.51 -24.63 2.65
C ASP A 339 19.90 -26.07 3.02
N GLY A 340 18.92 -26.97 3.12
CA GLY A 340 19.17 -28.40 3.34
C GLY A 340 19.98 -29.03 2.22
N ALA A 341 19.72 -28.68 0.96
CA ALA A 341 20.49 -29.16 -0.18
C ALA A 341 21.94 -28.65 -0.15
N ILE A 342 22.15 -27.38 0.21
CA ILE A 342 23.50 -26.80 0.38
C ILE A 342 24.25 -27.52 1.49
N ALA A 343 23.63 -27.68 2.66
CA ALA A 343 24.24 -28.35 3.80
C ALA A 343 24.61 -29.80 3.49
N ASN A 344 23.72 -30.53 2.81
CA ASN A 344 23.99 -31.91 2.40
C ASN A 344 25.17 -31.98 1.41
N TYR A 345 25.26 -31.06 0.44
CA TYR A 345 26.35 -31.06 -0.55
C TYR A 345 27.70 -30.69 0.06
N LEU A 346 27.75 -29.61 0.86
CA LEU A 346 29.00 -29.13 1.47
C LEU A 346 29.47 -30.02 2.62
N GLY A 347 28.56 -30.76 3.26
CA GLY A 347 28.86 -31.62 4.39
C GLY A 347 29.28 -33.05 4.03
N GLN A 348 29.38 -33.41 2.74
CA GLN A 348 29.72 -34.77 2.32
C GLN A 348 31.10 -35.21 2.83
N GLU A 349 31.14 -36.37 3.45
CA GLU A 349 32.35 -37.06 3.89
C GLU A 349 32.77 -38.15 2.88
N GLU A 350 33.89 -38.85 3.14
CA GLU A 350 34.45 -39.88 2.24
C GLU A 350 33.48 -41.04 1.93
N ASP A 351 32.53 -41.30 2.83
CA ASP A 351 31.52 -42.34 2.67
C ASP A 351 30.32 -41.90 1.80
N GLY A 352 30.30 -40.65 1.34
CA GLY A 352 29.26 -40.07 0.50
C GLY A 352 28.06 -39.52 1.28
N PHE A 353 28.07 -39.56 2.61
CA PHE A 353 27.02 -39.00 3.45
C PHE A 353 27.44 -37.65 4.03
N SER A 354 26.46 -36.78 4.27
CA SER A 354 26.69 -35.55 5.01
C SER A 354 26.63 -35.77 6.51
N HIS A 355 27.53 -35.15 7.28
CA HIS A 355 27.51 -35.21 8.75
C HIS A 355 26.12 -34.92 9.35
N THR A 356 25.41 -33.93 8.78
CA THR A 356 24.01 -33.64 9.11
C THR A 356 23.15 -33.92 7.88
N ILE A 357 22.25 -34.91 7.96
CA ILE A 357 21.36 -35.28 6.86
C ILE A 357 20.06 -34.45 6.93
N ASN A 358 19.80 -33.65 5.89
CA ASN A 358 18.56 -32.89 5.73
C ASN A 358 17.65 -33.55 4.68
N LEU A 359 16.44 -33.94 5.07
CA LEU A 359 15.44 -34.53 4.17
C LEU A 359 14.14 -33.71 4.22
N GLN A 360 13.53 -33.51 3.07
CA GLN A 360 12.20 -32.91 2.95
C GLN A 360 11.35 -33.76 2.01
N PHE A 361 10.11 -34.04 2.42
CA PHE A 361 9.18 -34.89 1.67
C PHE A 361 7.90 -34.11 1.37
N ASN A 362 7.39 -34.27 0.16
CA ASN A 362 6.08 -33.73 -0.24
C ASN A 362 5.00 -34.78 0.02
N LYS A 363 3.97 -34.40 0.76
CA LYS A 363 2.83 -35.28 1.03
C LYS A 363 2.14 -35.64 -0.28
N THR A 364 2.09 -36.94 -0.61
CA THR A 364 1.43 -37.43 -1.84
C THR A 364 -0.03 -37.79 -1.59
N GLN A 365 -0.33 -38.50 -0.50
CA GLN A 365 -1.70 -38.88 -0.13
C GLN A 365 -1.80 -39.07 1.38
N SER A 366 -3.00 -38.94 1.94
CA SER A 366 -3.32 -39.44 3.29
C SER A 366 -3.75 -40.89 3.19
N MET A 367 -3.30 -41.73 4.12
CA MET A 367 -3.69 -43.13 4.20
C MET A 367 -4.91 -43.28 5.11
N ARG A 368 -5.61 -44.42 5.00
CA ARG A 368 -6.80 -44.67 5.84
C ARG A 368 -6.44 -44.79 7.33
N TYR A 369 -5.28 -45.39 7.59
CA TYR A 369 -4.62 -45.52 8.89
C TYR A 369 -3.16 -45.91 8.63
N GLY A 370 -2.32 -45.84 9.67
CA GLY A 370 -0.94 -46.30 9.63
C GLY A 370 -0.83 -47.82 9.67
N GLU A 371 0.01 -48.36 10.54
CA GLU A 371 0.11 -49.81 10.70
C GLU A 371 -1.14 -50.38 11.42
N ASN A 372 -1.74 -49.60 12.33
CA ASN A 372 -2.94 -49.94 13.09
C ASN A 372 -4.06 -48.91 12.91
N PRO A 373 -5.36 -49.30 13.03
CA PRO A 373 -6.49 -48.40 12.78
C PRO A 373 -6.56 -47.09 13.60
N HIS A 374 -5.89 -47.03 14.75
CA HIS A 374 -5.86 -45.84 15.61
C HIS A 374 -4.70 -44.88 15.29
N GLN A 375 -3.78 -45.27 14.40
CA GLN A 375 -2.64 -44.48 13.98
C GLN A 375 -2.99 -43.73 12.69
N SER A 376 -2.70 -42.43 12.63
CA SER A 376 -2.81 -41.64 11.39
C SER A 376 -1.60 -41.90 10.49
N ALA A 377 -1.78 -41.83 9.16
CA ALA A 377 -0.70 -41.91 8.18
C ALA A 377 -1.01 -41.11 6.91
#